data_AF-A0A841KYW6-F1
#
_entry.id   AF-A0A841KYW6-F1
#
_cell.length_a   1.000
_cell.length_b   1.000
_cell.length_c   1.000
_cell.angle_alpha   90.00
_cell.angle_beta   90.00
_cell.angle_gamma   90.00
#
_symmetry.space_group_name_H-M   'P 1'
#
loop_
_entity.id
_entity.type
_entity.pdbx_description
1 polymer ?
#
loop_
_entity_poly.entity_id
_entity_poly.type
_entity_poly.pdbx_seq_one_letter_code
_entity_poly.pdbx_strand_id
1 'polypeptide(L)'
;MNRVFTLILCVIVIFGLIGCSSVEQEEASKIIEMVKVMEQNGHQLERFEITYDQYKENTDSLIASGFTNKEKEVLFGFDGKMFTGKTLTGVTREEMLELKEALKNALKDSWREAAYDTVYISDVYDNDTFGWKYVLTKETITFENMPDTIRYKKYMFKQSDDGWKIFDITDMTTSIDRIHPKEVEQYEKRNGEAIKYTHRLDAKN
;
A
#
# COMPACT_ATOMS: atom_id res chain seq x y z
N MET A 1 -20.40 -53.16 13.94
CA MET A 1 -20.44 -51.90 14.72
C MET A 1 -19.25 -50.97 14.46
N ASN A 2 -18.03 -51.48 14.21
CA ASN A 2 -16.85 -50.61 13.96
C ASN A 2 -16.85 -49.80 12.65
N ARG A 3 -17.51 -50.26 11.58
CA ARG A 3 -17.48 -49.57 10.26
C ARG A 3 -18.30 -48.27 10.21
N VAL A 4 -19.33 -48.15 11.04
CA VAL A 4 -20.19 -46.94 11.10
C VAL A 4 -19.51 -45.83 11.90
N PHE A 5 -18.79 -46.19 12.97
CA PHE A 5 -18.02 -45.25 13.78
C PHE A 5 -16.84 -44.63 13.00
N THR A 6 -16.17 -45.41 12.15
CA THR A 6 -15.09 -44.90 11.29
C THR A 6 -15.60 -43.90 10.25
N LEU A 7 -16.80 -44.13 9.69
CA LEU A 7 -17.40 -43.26 8.67
C LEU A 7 -17.84 -41.91 9.26
N ILE A 8 -18.39 -41.91 10.48
CA ILE A 8 -18.79 -40.67 11.18
C ILE A 8 -17.56 -39.84 11.57
N LEU A 9 -16.46 -40.49 11.98
CA LEU A 9 -15.20 -39.81 12.30
C LEU A 9 -14.58 -39.13 11.06
N CYS A 10 -14.61 -39.79 9.89
CA CYS A 10 -14.12 -39.21 8.63
C CYS A 10 -14.93 -37.99 8.18
N VAL A 11 -16.25 -37.99 8.38
CA VAL A 11 -17.11 -36.85 8.00
C VAL A 11 -16.83 -35.61 8.87
N ILE A 12 -16.59 -35.79 10.18
CA ILE A 12 -16.27 -34.67 11.10
C ILE A 12 -14.91 -34.03 10.75
N VAL A 13 -13.91 -34.82 10.34
CA VAL A 13 -12.60 -34.30 9.91
C VAL A 13 -12.70 -33.51 8.60
N ILE A 14 -13.58 -33.90 7.68
CA ILE A 14 -13.78 -33.18 6.41
C ILE A 14 -14.52 -31.85 6.62
N PHE A 15 -15.50 -31.79 7.53
CA PHE A 15 -16.20 -30.53 7.84
C PHE A 15 -15.36 -29.56 8.69
N GLY A 16 -14.40 -30.07 9.48
CA GLY A 16 -13.46 -29.23 10.24
C GLY A 16 -12.44 -28.46 9.36
N LEU A 17 -12.15 -28.95 8.15
CA LEU A 17 -11.20 -28.32 7.23
C LEU A 17 -11.82 -27.22 6.35
N ILE A 18 -13.14 -27.26 6.10
CA ILE A 18 -13.83 -26.28 5.25
C ILE A 18 -14.05 -24.95 5.99
N GLY A 19 -14.16 -24.98 7.32
CA GLY A 19 -14.36 -23.77 8.13
C GLY A 19 -13.10 -22.93 8.36
N CYS A 20 -11.90 -23.51 8.19
CA CYS A 20 -10.64 -22.80 8.40
C CYS A 20 -10.26 -21.92 7.20
N SER A 21 -10.55 -22.39 5.98
CA SER A 21 -10.20 -21.68 4.75
C SER A 21 -11.04 -20.42 4.50
N SER A 22 -12.31 -20.38 4.92
CA SER A 22 -13.16 -19.21 4.69
C SER A 22 -12.79 -18.01 5.57
N VAL A 23 -12.34 -18.27 6.80
CA VAL A 23 -11.92 -17.22 7.75
C VAL A 23 -10.61 -16.59 7.31
N GLU A 24 -9.61 -17.40 6.94
CA GLU A 24 -8.33 -16.90 6.41
C GLU A 24 -8.52 -16.09 5.13
N GLN A 25 -9.41 -16.53 4.24
CA GLN A 25 -9.70 -15.80 3.00
C GLN A 25 -10.43 -14.47 3.27
N GLU A 26 -11.37 -14.44 4.22
CA GLU A 26 -12.05 -13.20 4.62
C GLU A 26 -11.06 -12.20 5.23
N GLU A 27 -10.17 -12.67 6.11
CA GLU A 27 -9.12 -11.85 6.72
C GLU A 27 -8.16 -11.30 5.66
N ALA A 28 -7.67 -12.15 4.76
CA ALA A 28 -6.81 -11.72 3.66
C ALA A 28 -7.50 -10.65 2.81
N SER A 29 -8.79 -10.84 2.49
CA SER A 29 -9.57 -9.87 1.72
C SER A 29 -9.64 -8.51 2.44
N LYS A 30 -9.87 -8.49 3.75
CA LYS A 30 -9.88 -7.24 4.55
C LYS A 30 -8.53 -6.53 4.49
N ILE A 31 -7.42 -7.26 4.64
CA ILE A 31 -6.07 -6.69 4.56
C ILE A 31 -5.81 -6.08 3.17
N ILE A 32 -6.21 -6.77 2.10
CA ILE A 32 -6.08 -6.26 0.72
C ILE A 32 -6.90 -4.99 0.51
N GLU A 33 -8.13 -4.92 1.03
CA GLU A 33 -8.94 -3.70 0.94
C GLU A 33 -8.30 -2.53 1.70
N MET A 34 -7.68 -2.76 2.86
CA MET A 34 -6.93 -1.71 3.55
C MET A 34 -5.79 -1.16 2.68
N VAL A 35 -5.04 -2.02 1.98
CA VAL A 35 -3.98 -1.58 1.05
C VAL A 35 -4.57 -0.74 -0.09
N LYS A 36 -5.70 -1.16 -0.67
CA LYS A 36 -6.36 -0.39 -1.73
C LYS A 36 -6.76 1.00 -1.26
N VAL A 37 -7.37 1.12 -0.07
CA VAL A 37 -7.76 2.42 0.50
C VAL A 37 -6.53 3.30 0.70
N MET A 38 -5.43 2.74 1.22
CA MET A 38 -4.18 3.48 1.43
C MET A 38 -3.55 3.95 0.12
N GLU A 39 -3.48 3.09 -0.90
CA GLU A 39 -2.95 3.46 -2.21
C GLU A 39 -3.82 4.53 -2.89
N GLN A 40 -5.14 4.33 -2.94
CA GLN A 40 -6.06 5.26 -3.57
C GLN A 40 -5.96 6.66 -2.95
N ASN A 41 -6.00 6.74 -1.62
CA ASN A 41 -5.86 8.02 -0.90
C ASN A 41 -4.46 8.62 -1.07
N GLY A 42 -3.42 7.80 -1.09
CA GLY A 42 -2.05 8.25 -1.37
C GLY A 42 -1.93 8.91 -2.74
N HIS A 43 -2.49 8.27 -3.78
CA HIS A 43 -2.52 8.80 -5.13
C HIS A 43 -3.35 10.07 -5.27
N GLN A 44 -4.53 10.11 -4.66
CA GLN A 44 -5.38 11.31 -4.64
C GLN A 44 -4.67 12.48 -3.95
N LEU A 45 -3.95 12.22 -2.85
CA LEU A 45 -3.15 13.26 -2.19
C LEU A 45 -1.99 13.73 -3.09
N GLU A 46 -1.22 12.82 -3.68
CA GLU A 46 -0.10 13.13 -4.60
C GLU A 46 -0.54 13.95 -5.82
N ARG A 47 -1.77 13.73 -6.32
CA ARG A 47 -2.36 14.49 -7.44
C ARG A 47 -3.03 15.79 -7.03
N PHE A 48 -3.00 16.13 -5.74
CA PHE A 48 -3.73 17.25 -5.18
C PHE A 48 -5.23 17.14 -5.51
N GLU A 49 -5.84 15.98 -5.34
CA GLU A 49 -7.29 15.72 -5.52
C GLU A 49 -8.06 15.84 -4.20
N ILE A 50 -7.41 15.46 -3.10
CA ILE A 50 -7.90 15.61 -1.72
C ILE A 50 -6.94 16.45 -0.87
N THR A 51 -7.41 16.94 0.26
CA THR A 51 -6.58 17.60 1.29
C THR A 51 -5.88 16.58 2.17
N TYR A 52 -4.88 17.01 2.93
CA TYR A 52 -4.23 16.12 3.91
C TYR A 52 -5.19 15.69 5.03
N ASP A 53 -6.10 16.57 5.44
CA ASP A 53 -7.09 16.24 6.48
C ASP A 53 -8.06 15.16 6.00
N GLN A 54 -8.50 15.21 4.73
CA GLN A 54 -9.30 14.15 4.11
C GLN A 54 -8.52 12.83 3.99
N TYR A 55 -7.25 12.90 3.57
CA TYR A 55 -6.37 11.71 3.56
C TYR A 55 -6.32 11.07 4.95
N LYS A 56 -6.12 11.88 5.99
CA LYS A 56 -6.03 11.44 7.38
C LYS A 56 -7.35 10.82 7.86
N GLU A 57 -8.48 11.49 7.62
CA GLU A 57 -9.82 10.99 7.94
C GLU A 57 -10.08 9.62 7.31
N ASN A 58 -9.69 9.44 6.05
CA ASN A 58 -9.90 8.20 5.30
C ASN A 58 -8.98 7.05 5.72
N THR A 59 -7.84 7.33 6.35
CA THR A 59 -6.78 6.33 6.59
C THR A 59 -6.43 6.09 8.06
N ASP A 60 -6.76 7.01 8.97
CA ASP A 60 -6.38 6.93 10.40
C ASP A 60 -6.87 5.63 11.05
N SER A 61 -8.09 5.19 10.71
CA SER A 61 -8.65 3.96 11.27
C SER A 61 -7.91 2.69 10.82
N LEU A 62 -7.12 2.74 9.76
CA LEU A 62 -6.38 1.59 9.20
C LEU A 62 -5.00 1.42 9.86
N ILE A 63 -4.52 2.48 10.49
CA ILE A 63 -3.17 2.60 11.00
C ILE A 63 -3.15 2.25 12.50
N ALA A 64 -2.11 1.54 12.92
CA ALA A 64 -1.93 1.19 14.32
C ALA A 64 -1.53 2.41 15.15
N SER A 65 -1.99 2.44 16.40
CA SER A 65 -1.55 3.45 17.36
C SER A 65 -0.01 3.45 17.50
N GLY A 66 0.56 4.66 17.50
CA GLY A 66 2.00 4.85 17.60
C GLY A 66 2.79 4.67 16.29
N PHE A 67 2.12 4.42 15.15
CA PHE A 67 2.79 4.56 13.86
C PHE A 67 3.25 6.00 13.68
N THR A 68 4.55 6.20 13.42
CA THR A 68 5.11 7.54 13.26
C THR A 68 4.57 8.12 11.96
N ASN A 69 3.59 8.99 12.13
CA ASN A 69 2.70 9.52 11.13
C ASN A 69 3.44 10.13 9.92
N LYS A 70 2.83 10.01 8.72
CA LYS A 70 3.15 10.79 7.51
C LYS A 70 3.20 12.30 7.76
N GLU A 71 2.72 12.79 8.92
CA GLU A 71 2.90 14.15 9.40
C GLU A 71 4.35 14.66 9.32
N LYS A 72 5.35 13.77 9.46
CA LYS A 72 6.77 14.12 9.36
C LYS A 72 7.42 13.73 8.03
N GLU A 73 6.77 12.87 7.26
CA GLU A 73 7.24 12.46 5.94
C GLU A 73 7.11 13.64 4.97
N VAL A 74 8.13 13.85 4.14
CA VAL A 74 8.09 14.86 3.09
C VAL A 74 7.19 14.34 1.98
N LEU A 75 6.01 14.93 1.84
CA LEU A 75 5.03 14.59 0.81
C LEU A 75 5.36 15.30 -0.51
N PHE A 76 5.79 16.57 -0.42
CA PHE A 76 6.21 17.37 -1.57
C PHE A 76 7.40 18.25 -1.18
N GLY A 77 8.23 18.66 -2.12
CA GLY A 77 9.29 19.62 -1.85
C GLY A 77 9.74 20.39 -3.09
N PHE A 78 9.93 21.70 -2.93
CA PHE A 78 10.47 22.58 -3.97
C PHE A 78 11.05 23.85 -3.37
N ASP A 79 12.05 24.44 -4.03
CA ASP A 79 12.66 25.72 -3.63
C ASP A 79 13.10 25.74 -2.15
N GLY A 80 13.69 24.63 -1.68
CA GLY A 80 14.13 24.46 -0.28
C GLY A 80 13.00 24.30 0.74
N LYS A 81 11.72 24.34 0.33
CA LYS A 81 10.56 24.04 1.18
C LYS A 81 10.18 22.58 1.05
N MET A 82 9.95 21.95 2.19
CA MET A 82 9.43 20.59 2.29
C MET A 82 8.05 20.65 2.94
N PHE A 83 7.06 20.09 2.26
CA PHE A 83 5.70 19.98 2.74
C PHE A 83 5.52 18.59 3.31
N THR A 84 5.29 18.52 4.61
CA THR A 84 4.93 17.29 5.31
C THR A 84 3.45 17.30 5.65
N GLY A 85 2.90 16.18 6.11
CA GLY A 85 1.51 16.14 6.56
C GLY A 85 1.21 17.20 7.63
N LYS A 86 2.18 17.47 8.53
CA LYS A 86 2.05 18.54 9.54
C LYS A 86 1.89 19.93 8.91
N THR A 87 2.60 20.23 7.82
CA THR A 87 2.49 21.52 7.15
C THR A 87 1.23 21.65 6.29
N LEU A 88 0.63 20.52 5.91
CA LEU A 88 -0.59 20.47 5.09
C LEU A 88 -1.86 20.31 5.93
N THR A 89 -1.73 20.12 7.24
CA THR A 89 -2.87 20.04 8.16
C THR A 89 -3.63 21.37 8.17
N GLY A 90 -4.95 21.33 8.00
CA GLY A 90 -5.81 22.52 7.94
C GLY A 90 -5.72 23.31 6.63
N VAL A 91 -4.91 22.86 5.65
CA VAL A 91 -4.84 23.49 4.32
C VAL A 91 -6.09 23.11 3.53
N THR A 92 -6.79 24.12 3.03
CA THR A 92 -8.03 23.99 2.26
C THR A 92 -7.79 23.42 0.87
N ARG A 93 -8.87 23.06 0.18
CA ARG A 93 -8.82 22.53 -1.19
C ARG A 93 -8.26 23.56 -2.16
N GLU A 94 -8.69 24.81 -2.02
CA GLU A 94 -8.24 25.95 -2.82
C GLU A 94 -6.74 26.19 -2.64
N GLU A 95 -6.26 26.21 -1.39
CA GLU A 95 -4.83 26.38 -1.08
C GLU A 95 -3.98 25.20 -1.61
N MET A 96 -4.50 23.98 -1.60
CA MET A 96 -3.83 22.83 -2.24
C MET A 96 -3.67 23.01 -3.76
N LEU A 97 -4.66 23.62 -4.43
CA LEU A 97 -4.58 23.91 -5.87
C LEU A 97 -3.59 25.05 -6.16
N GLU A 98 -3.58 26.09 -5.32
CA GLU A 98 -2.57 27.15 -5.40
C GLU A 98 -1.16 26.59 -5.21
N LEU A 99 -0.97 25.66 -4.27
CA LEU A 99 0.29 24.95 -4.06
C LEU A 99 0.70 24.14 -5.30
N LYS A 100 -0.23 23.43 -5.94
CA LYS A 100 0.02 22.70 -7.20
C LYS A 100 0.49 23.64 -8.32
N GLU A 101 -0.19 24.77 -8.50
CA GLU A 101 0.21 25.74 -9.52
C GLU A 101 1.54 26.42 -9.19
N ALA A 102 1.81 26.71 -7.91
CA ALA A 102 3.11 27.22 -7.48
C ALA A 102 4.24 26.22 -7.75
N LEU A 103 4.02 24.94 -7.48
CA LEU A 103 4.93 23.83 -7.79
C LEU A 103 5.22 23.73 -9.28
N LYS A 104 4.16 23.73 -10.10
CA LYS A 104 4.26 23.70 -11.56
C LYS A 104 5.06 24.90 -12.09
N ASN A 105 4.81 26.09 -11.57
CA ASN A 105 5.52 27.31 -11.95
C ASN A 105 6.98 27.34 -11.47
N ALA A 106 7.28 26.74 -10.31
CA ALA A 106 8.64 26.65 -9.78
C ALA A 106 9.49 25.64 -10.58
N LEU A 107 8.88 24.51 -10.95
CA LEU A 107 9.56 23.43 -11.67
C LEU A 107 9.60 23.66 -13.19
N LYS A 108 8.73 24.51 -13.75
CA LYS A 108 8.67 24.89 -15.18
C LYS A 108 8.90 23.70 -16.11
N ASP A 109 10.02 23.72 -16.83
CA ASP A 109 10.43 22.72 -17.82
C ASP A 109 10.82 21.37 -17.20
N SER A 110 10.89 21.27 -15.87
CA SER A 110 11.04 20.02 -15.12
C SER A 110 9.73 19.52 -14.50
N TRP A 111 8.65 20.32 -14.51
CA TRP A 111 7.34 19.81 -14.10
C TRP A 111 6.88 18.76 -15.13
N ARG A 112 6.55 17.58 -14.63
CA ARG A 112 5.99 16.50 -15.44
C ARG A 112 4.84 15.91 -14.65
N GLU A 113 3.69 15.81 -15.30
CA GLU A 113 2.59 15.07 -14.71
C GLU A 113 2.96 13.58 -14.76
N ALA A 114 2.96 12.94 -13.59
CA ALA A 114 3.11 11.51 -13.48
C ALA A 114 1.84 10.85 -14.03
N ALA A 115 2.00 9.96 -15.01
CA ALA A 115 0.96 9.03 -15.41
C ALA A 115 1.07 7.79 -14.51
N TYR A 116 0.21 7.75 -13.50
CA TYR A 116 -0.01 6.56 -12.66
C TYR A 116 -0.86 5.57 -13.45
N ASP A 117 -0.41 4.32 -13.55
CA ASP A 117 -1.10 3.29 -14.32
C ASP A 117 -1.96 2.40 -13.41
N THR A 118 -1.56 1.14 -13.24
CA THR A 118 -2.21 0.18 -12.35
C THR A 118 -1.28 -0.13 -11.18
N VAL A 119 -1.82 -0.08 -9.96
CA VAL A 119 -1.14 -0.62 -8.78
C VAL A 119 -1.44 -2.11 -8.71
N TYR A 120 -0.41 -2.92 -8.85
CA TYR A 120 -0.45 -4.35 -8.64
C TYR A 120 -0.23 -4.65 -7.16
N ILE A 121 -1.12 -5.43 -6.55
CA ILE A 121 -1.11 -5.74 -5.13
C ILE A 121 -0.91 -7.24 -4.96
N SER A 122 0.01 -7.63 -4.07
CA SER A 122 0.33 -9.02 -3.82
C SER A 122 -0.74 -9.75 -3.00
N ASP A 123 -0.65 -11.08 -2.96
CA ASP A 123 -1.30 -11.86 -1.90
C ASP A 123 -0.80 -11.41 -0.51
N VAL A 124 -1.53 -11.80 0.54
CA VAL A 124 -1.11 -11.57 1.93
C VAL A 124 -0.10 -12.63 2.36
N TYR A 125 1.03 -12.19 2.91
CA TYR A 125 2.09 -13.08 3.38
C TYR A 125 2.29 -12.97 4.88
N ASP A 126 2.46 -14.10 5.53
CA ASP A 126 2.88 -14.15 6.93
C ASP A 126 4.39 -13.92 7.05
N ASN A 127 4.77 -13.20 8.09
CA ASN A 127 6.12 -13.17 8.62
C ASN A 127 6.19 -14.10 9.83
N ASP A 128 6.63 -15.33 9.56
CA ASP A 128 6.67 -16.44 10.52
C ASP A 128 7.51 -16.13 11.77
N THR A 129 8.46 -15.17 11.67
CA THR A 129 9.38 -14.83 12.75
C THR A 129 8.74 -13.92 13.80
N PHE A 130 7.89 -12.96 13.42
CA PHE A 130 7.33 -12.00 14.37
C PHE A 130 5.80 -11.94 14.40
N GLY A 131 5.10 -12.84 13.70
CA GLY A 131 3.64 -12.96 13.77
C GLY A 131 2.87 -11.78 13.17
N TRP A 132 3.49 -11.07 12.23
CA TRP A 132 2.90 -9.97 11.46
C TRP A 132 2.66 -10.41 10.03
N LYS A 133 1.75 -9.73 9.34
CA LYS A 133 1.49 -9.96 7.92
C LYS A 133 2.07 -8.82 7.09
N TYR A 134 2.30 -9.07 5.81
CA TYR A 134 2.68 -8.02 4.89
C TYR A 134 2.07 -8.22 3.50
N VAL A 135 1.88 -7.10 2.81
CA VAL A 135 1.43 -7.01 1.43
C VAL A 135 2.38 -6.10 0.68
N LEU A 136 2.69 -6.47 -0.55
CA LEU A 136 3.57 -5.73 -1.45
C LEU A 136 2.72 -5.07 -2.53
N THR A 137 3.08 -3.84 -2.90
CA THR A 137 2.54 -3.17 -4.07
C THR A 137 3.64 -2.83 -5.05
N LYS A 138 3.28 -2.84 -6.33
CA LYS A 138 4.15 -2.51 -7.44
C LYS A 138 3.37 -1.65 -8.42
N GLU A 139 3.96 -0.54 -8.80
CA GLU A 139 3.39 0.38 -9.78
C GLU A 139 4.47 0.87 -10.73
N THR A 140 4.14 0.96 -12.01
CA THR A 140 4.94 1.70 -12.98
C THR A 140 4.39 3.12 -13.10
N ILE A 141 5.27 4.09 -12.93
CA ILE A 141 5.01 5.52 -13.07
C ILE A 141 5.72 6.00 -14.33
N THR A 142 4.95 6.47 -15.30
CA THR A 142 5.48 7.01 -16.55
C THR A 142 5.50 8.52 -16.48
N PHE A 143 6.60 9.11 -16.93
CA PHE A 143 6.72 10.56 -17.11
C PHE A 143 7.08 10.86 -18.56
N GLU A 144 6.58 11.98 -19.07
CA GLU A 144 6.87 12.39 -20.44
C GLU A 144 8.38 12.60 -20.66
N ASN A 145 8.93 11.93 -21.68
CA ASN A 145 10.33 11.98 -22.10
C ASN A 145 11.35 11.54 -21.03
N MET A 146 10.95 10.69 -20.07
CA MET A 146 11.86 10.06 -19.11
C MET A 146 11.67 8.53 -19.11
N PRO A 147 12.69 7.77 -18.68
CA PRO A 147 12.49 6.35 -18.43
C PRO A 147 11.38 6.12 -17.40
N ASP A 148 10.63 5.05 -17.60
CA ASP A 148 9.65 4.60 -16.62
C ASP A 148 10.30 4.36 -15.26
N THR A 149 9.57 4.69 -14.21
CA THR A 149 9.97 4.49 -12.83
C THR A 149 9.09 3.40 -12.23
N ILE A 150 9.67 2.50 -11.44
CA ILE A 150 8.90 1.54 -10.66
C ILE A 150 8.92 1.98 -9.20
N ARG A 151 7.73 2.04 -8.61
CA ARG A 151 7.52 2.22 -7.18
C ARG A 151 7.07 0.89 -6.58
N TYR A 152 7.77 0.46 -5.54
CA TYR A 152 7.37 -0.64 -4.69
C TYR A 152 7.00 -0.10 -3.31
N LYS A 153 5.96 -0.67 -2.69
CA LYS A 153 5.71 -0.47 -1.26
C LYS A 153 5.51 -1.81 -0.57
N LYS A 154 5.84 -1.87 0.71
CA LYS A 154 5.57 -3.00 1.59
C LYS A 154 4.77 -2.49 2.79
N TYR A 155 3.52 -2.90 2.85
CA TYR A 155 2.61 -2.65 3.96
C TYR A 155 2.78 -3.75 5.00
N MET A 156 2.96 -3.35 6.26
CA MET A 156 3.24 -4.24 7.37
C MET A 156 2.10 -4.16 8.38
N PHE A 157 1.52 -5.31 8.73
CA PHE A 157 0.30 -5.41 9.52
C PHE A 157 0.55 -6.15 10.82
N LYS A 158 0.08 -5.60 11.94
CA LYS A 158 0.07 -6.27 13.24
C LYS A 158 -1.37 -6.44 13.72
N GLN A 159 -1.62 -7.52 14.43
CA GLN A 159 -2.90 -7.73 15.08
C GLN A 159 -3.09 -6.70 16.20
N SER A 160 -4.28 -6.10 16.25
CA SER A 160 -4.77 -5.27 17.35
C SER A 160 -6.12 -5.80 17.85
N ASP A 161 -6.64 -5.22 18.94
CA ASP A 161 -7.93 -5.60 19.53
C ASP A 161 -9.08 -5.47 18.52
N ASP A 162 -9.01 -4.46 17.62
CA ASP A 162 -10.00 -4.18 16.59
C ASP A 162 -9.66 -4.81 15.21
N GLY A 163 -8.70 -5.74 15.17
CA GLY A 163 -8.26 -6.43 13.95
C GLY A 163 -6.86 -6.02 13.45
N TRP A 164 -6.50 -6.44 12.25
CA TRP A 164 -5.21 -6.09 11.63
C TRP A 164 -5.12 -4.59 11.36
N LYS A 165 -3.95 -4.00 11.69
CA LYS A 165 -3.65 -2.58 11.47
C LYS A 165 -2.28 -2.42 10.84
N ILE A 166 -2.14 -1.43 9.96
CA ILE A 166 -0.86 -1.07 9.35
C ILE A 166 0.01 -0.42 10.42
N PHE A 167 1.17 -1.00 10.70
CA PHE A 167 2.13 -0.43 11.65
C PHE A 167 3.42 0.04 11.00
N ASP A 168 3.65 -0.31 9.74
CA ASP A 168 4.78 0.20 8.97
C ASP A 168 4.52 0.15 7.46
N ILE A 169 5.13 1.08 6.75
CA ILE A 169 5.12 1.15 5.29
C ILE A 169 6.51 1.55 4.85
N THR A 170 7.18 0.68 4.11
CA THR A 170 8.46 1.00 3.46
C THR A 170 8.25 1.08 1.97
N ASP A 171 8.82 2.09 1.33
CA ASP A 171 8.75 2.28 -0.11
C ASP A 171 10.15 2.30 -0.75
N MET A 172 10.17 2.02 -2.04
CA MET A 172 11.35 2.15 -2.88
C MET A 172 10.90 2.60 -4.26
N THR A 173 11.44 3.72 -4.73
CA THR A 173 11.18 4.24 -6.07
C THR A 173 12.48 4.26 -6.85
N THR A 174 12.51 3.65 -8.03
CA THR A 174 13.71 3.60 -8.88
C THR A 174 13.35 3.60 -10.36
N SER A 175 14.18 4.25 -11.16
CA SER A 175 14.07 4.22 -12.62
C SER A 175 14.38 2.82 -13.16
N ILE A 176 13.63 2.34 -14.15
CA ILE A 176 13.75 0.97 -14.70
C ILE A 176 15.16 0.70 -15.24
N ASP A 177 15.79 1.70 -15.84
CA ASP A 177 17.15 1.62 -16.38
C ASP A 177 18.25 1.49 -15.30
N ARG A 178 17.91 1.75 -14.03
CA ARG A 178 18.83 1.73 -12.89
C ARG A 178 18.54 0.63 -11.88
N ILE A 179 17.53 -0.21 -12.12
CA ILE A 179 17.16 -1.28 -11.18
C ILE A 179 18.32 -2.26 -11.01
N HIS A 180 18.87 -2.32 -9.80
CA HIS A 180 19.77 -3.40 -9.43
C HIS A 180 18.94 -4.60 -8.91
N PRO A 181 19.11 -5.82 -9.45
CA PRO A 181 18.27 -6.97 -9.09
C PRO A 181 18.19 -7.26 -7.58
N LYS A 182 19.29 -7.01 -6.85
CA LYS A 182 19.33 -7.18 -5.39
C LYS A 182 18.46 -6.19 -4.61
N GLU A 183 18.23 -4.99 -5.14
CA GLU A 183 17.44 -3.95 -4.46
C GLU A 183 15.94 -4.27 -4.54
N VAL A 184 15.51 -4.82 -5.68
CA VAL A 184 14.13 -5.24 -5.91
C VAL A 184 13.82 -6.66 -5.41
N GLU A 185 14.82 -7.47 -5.08
CA GLU A 185 14.63 -8.88 -4.73
C GLU A 185 13.63 -9.07 -3.58
N GLN A 186 13.69 -8.22 -2.54
CA GLN A 186 12.76 -8.27 -1.42
C GLN A 186 11.29 -7.96 -1.76
N TYR A 187 11.05 -7.36 -2.94
CA TYR A 187 9.72 -7.04 -3.45
C TYR A 187 9.25 -8.02 -4.53
N GLU A 188 10.17 -8.77 -5.13
CA GLU A 188 9.91 -9.71 -6.21
C GLU A 188 9.96 -11.16 -5.75
N LYS A 189 10.61 -11.45 -4.61
CA LYS A 189 10.76 -12.80 -4.07
C LYS A 189 10.56 -12.88 -2.55
N ARG A 190 9.99 -14.00 -2.11
CA ARG A 190 9.90 -14.45 -0.71
C ARG A 190 10.49 -15.85 -0.61
N ASN A 191 11.51 -16.04 0.21
CA ASN A 191 12.16 -17.35 0.40
C ASN A 191 12.59 -18.03 -0.91
N GLY A 192 12.99 -17.24 -1.91
CA GLY A 192 13.39 -17.72 -3.24
C GLY A 192 12.23 -17.93 -4.22
N GLU A 193 10.98 -17.86 -3.78
CA GLU A 193 9.78 -17.96 -4.62
C GLU A 193 9.32 -16.58 -5.09
N ALA A 194 8.75 -16.49 -6.30
CA ALA A 194 8.22 -15.25 -6.83
C ALA A 194 7.00 -14.77 -6.02
N ILE A 195 6.96 -13.46 -5.73
CA ILE A 195 5.78 -12.81 -5.18
C ILE A 195 4.65 -12.86 -6.22
N LYS A 196 3.44 -13.15 -5.76
CA LYS A 196 2.25 -13.23 -6.59
C LYS A 196 1.46 -11.93 -6.45
N TYR A 197 1.43 -11.16 -7.53
CA TYR A 197 0.62 -9.96 -7.68
C TYR A 197 -0.73 -10.31 -8.32
N THR A 198 -1.70 -10.66 -7.48
CA THR A 198 -3.00 -11.23 -7.89
C THR A 198 -4.14 -10.21 -7.89
N HIS A 199 -3.92 -9.06 -7.26
CA HIS A 199 -4.91 -7.99 -7.12
C HIS A 199 -4.46 -6.74 -7.87
N ARG A 200 -5.43 -5.89 -8.24
CA ARG A 200 -5.18 -4.64 -8.97
C ARG A 200 -6.05 -3.50 -8.44
N LEU A 201 -5.50 -2.30 -8.50
CA LEU A 201 -6.19 -1.04 -8.27
C LEU A 201 -5.85 -0.09 -9.42
N ASP A 202 -6.89 0.43 -10.08
CA ASP A 202 -6.72 1.45 -11.12
C ASP A 202 -6.44 2.78 -10.43
N ALA A 203 -5.19 3.25 -10.45
CA ALA A 203 -4.80 4.46 -9.72
C ALA A 203 -5.44 5.75 -10.28
N LYS A 204 -6.07 5.67 -11.46
CA LYS A 204 -6.74 6.78 -12.17
C LYS A 204 -8.17 7.08 -11.66
N ASN A 205 -8.77 6.22 -10.83
CA ASN A 205 -10.16 6.35 -10.36
C ASN A 205 -10.27 6.44 -8.83
#